data_AF-A0A0N0V168-F1
#
_entry.id   AF-A0A0N0V168-F1
#
_cell.length_a   1.000
_cell.length_b   1.000
_cell.length_c   1.000
_cell.angle_alpha   90.00
_cell.angle_beta   90.00
_cell.angle_gamma   90.00
#
_symmetry.space_group_name_H-M   'P 1'
#
loop_
_entity.id
_entity.type
_entity.pdbx_description
1 polymer ?
#
loop_
_entity_poly.entity_id
_entity_poly.type
_entity_poly.pdbx_seq_one_letter_code
_entity_poly.pdbx_strand_id
1 'polypeptide(L)'
;DKYHSGCINITGNDINITDTMISVMTTGDGNAGDFSIQASSRCFLNDSSFYLDTFDRGDGGNIHIQSPLLIIENETKISARSNLPATSEAATGKSGNIHIEMQDGIFRNGVVISAETNSHSNGGSIDIKAGHSLLIESDDQHDVKPGVSTSANQHMYQRSGCAGNIYITTPELFLSGTGAVIESKTKTSGSGGNIYVNANLLELENAAKISSASTNIEKNAGNASHIFITSDKIT
;
A
#
# COMPACT_ATOMS: atom_id res chain seq x y z
N ASP A 1 16.27 -3.74 -25.45
CA ASP A 1 16.77 -2.62 -24.63
C ASP A 1 15.97 -2.48 -23.36
N LYS A 2 16.65 -2.23 -22.23
CA LYS A 2 16.02 -2.00 -20.92
C LYS A 2 15.55 -0.55 -20.87
N TYR A 3 14.29 -0.30 -21.21
CA TYR A 3 13.68 1.02 -21.09
C TYR A 3 13.20 1.22 -19.66
N HIS A 4 13.86 2.11 -18.91
CA HIS A 4 13.39 2.59 -17.61
C HIS A 4 12.42 3.74 -17.84
N SER A 5 11.33 3.80 -17.09
CA SER A 5 10.48 5.00 -17.08
C SER A 5 11.14 6.12 -16.27
N GLY A 6 10.83 7.37 -16.63
CA GLY A 6 11.30 8.55 -15.90
C GLY A 6 10.63 8.71 -14.54
N CYS A 7 11.00 9.73 -13.77
CA CYS A 7 10.39 10.04 -12.48
C CYS A 7 9.38 11.18 -12.61
N ILE A 8 8.33 11.17 -11.78
CA ILE A 8 7.42 12.31 -11.62
C ILE A 8 7.61 12.89 -10.22
N ASN A 9 7.87 14.19 -10.13
CA ASN A 9 8.00 14.91 -8.86
C ASN A 9 7.02 16.08 -8.86
N ILE A 10 6.13 16.14 -7.88
CA ILE A 10 5.18 17.24 -7.67
C ILE A 10 5.56 17.97 -6.39
N THR A 11 5.89 19.25 -6.50
CA THR A 11 6.25 20.09 -5.35
C THR A 11 5.36 21.32 -5.29
N GLY A 12 4.96 21.73 -4.09
CA GLY A 12 4.08 22.89 -3.92
C GLY A 12 3.82 23.21 -2.46
N ASN A 13 3.15 24.33 -2.21
CA ASN A 13 2.68 24.63 -0.85
C ASN A 13 1.41 23.86 -0.50
N ASP A 14 0.39 24.07 -1.33
CA ASP A 14 -0.87 23.37 -1.29
C ASP A 14 -1.04 22.60 -2.59
N ILE A 15 -1.15 21.29 -2.49
CA ILE A 15 -1.35 20.39 -3.63
C ILE A 15 -2.78 19.86 -3.55
N ASN A 16 -3.52 20.02 -4.64
CA ASN A 16 -4.86 19.48 -4.80
C ASN A 16 -4.91 18.67 -6.11
N ILE A 17 -5.09 17.36 -5.99
CA ILE A 17 -5.19 16.42 -7.11
C ILE A 17 -6.56 15.74 -7.00
N THR A 18 -7.40 15.94 -8.01
CA THR A 18 -8.77 15.41 -8.04
C THR A 18 -9.05 14.81 -9.42
N ASP A 19 -9.78 13.69 -9.48
CA ASP A 19 -10.19 13.03 -10.73
C ASP A 19 -9.03 12.77 -11.71
N THR A 20 -7.85 12.41 -11.17
CA THR A 20 -6.61 12.37 -11.93
C THR A 20 -6.01 10.97 -11.96
N MET A 21 -5.44 10.59 -13.10
CA MET A 21 -4.57 9.43 -13.22
C MET A 21 -3.12 9.87 -13.44
N ILE A 22 -2.21 9.42 -12.56
CA ILE A 22 -0.77 9.54 -12.72
C ILE A 22 -0.18 8.14 -12.90
N SER A 23 0.57 7.95 -13.98
CA SER A 23 1.17 6.64 -14.27
C SER A 23 2.64 6.77 -14.67
N VAL A 24 3.47 5.93 -14.05
CA VAL A 24 4.93 5.84 -14.30
C VAL A 24 5.33 4.38 -14.55
N MET A 25 4.55 3.71 -15.40
CA MET A 25 4.65 2.27 -15.65
C MET A 25 5.68 1.89 -16.72
N THR A 26 6.20 0.67 -16.63
CA THR A 26 6.94 0.01 -17.73
C THR A 26 6.28 -1.29 -18.15
N THR A 27 6.34 -1.57 -19.45
CA THR A 27 5.78 -2.78 -20.06
C THR A 27 6.85 -3.75 -20.59
N GLY A 28 8.12 -3.57 -20.19
CA GLY A 28 9.24 -4.42 -20.59
C GLY A 28 10.24 -4.62 -19.44
N ASP A 29 11.39 -5.22 -19.73
CA ASP A 29 12.41 -5.62 -18.73
C ASP A 29 13.01 -4.49 -17.86
N GLY A 30 12.63 -3.22 -18.08
CA GLY A 30 13.10 -2.09 -17.30
C GLY A 30 12.19 -1.76 -16.11
N ASN A 31 12.75 -1.16 -15.07
CA ASN A 31 12.02 -0.81 -13.86
C ASN A 31 11.04 0.37 -14.10
N ALA A 32 9.92 0.33 -13.38
CA ALA A 32 9.05 1.48 -13.23
C ALA A 32 9.78 2.63 -12.50
N GLY A 33 9.33 3.84 -12.76
CA GLY A 33 9.98 5.07 -12.31
C GLY A 33 9.36 5.53 -11.02
N ASP A 34 10.12 6.27 -10.23
CA ASP A 34 9.65 6.73 -8.93
C ASP A 34 8.69 7.92 -9.05
N PHE A 35 7.80 8.05 -8.07
CA PHE A 35 6.84 9.14 -7.94
C PHE A 35 7.00 9.80 -6.58
N SER A 36 7.09 11.13 -6.56
CA SER A 36 7.09 11.89 -5.33
C SER A 36 6.10 13.04 -5.32
N ILE A 37 5.47 13.26 -4.16
CA ILE A 37 4.73 14.47 -3.82
C ILE A 37 5.39 15.09 -2.59
N GLN A 38 5.69 16.39 -2.65
CA GLN A 38 6.13 17.17 -1.51
C GLN A 38 5.29 18.45 -1.41
N ALA A 39 4.38 18.48 -0.45
CA ALA A 39 3.63 19.67 -0.07
C ALA A 39 4.24 20.30 1.19
N SER A 40 4.45 21.62 1.21
CA SER A 40 4.93 22.31 2.42
C SER A 40 3.83 22.68 3.41
N SER A 41 2.54 22.55 3.04
CA SER A 41 1.41 22.79 3.92
C SER A 41 0.39 21.65 3.89
N ARG A 42 -0.24 21.41 2.74
CA ARG A 42 -1.31 20.42 2.60
C ARG A 42 -1.26 19.70 1.26
N CYS A 43 -1.55 18.40 1.29
CA CYS A 43 -1.77 17.58 0.12
C CYS A 43 -3.16 16.96 0.22
N PHE A 44 -3.99 17.19 -0.79
CA PHE A 44 -5.32 16.59 -0.90
C PHE A 44 -5.44 15.79 -2.19
N LEU A 45 -5.74 14.50 -2.04
CA LEU A 45 -5.90 13.54 -3.11
C LEU A 45 -7.32 12.99 -3.07
N ASN A 46 -8.08 13.16 -4.15
CA ASN A 46 -9.48 12.76 -4.20
C ASN A 46 -9.80 12.06 -5.54
N ASP A 47 -10.52 10.93 -5.51
CA ASP A 47 -10.94 10.20 -6.72
C ASP A 47 -9.80 10.01 -7.74
N SER A 48 -8.59 9.77 -7.25
CA SER A 48 -7.36 9.78 -8.06
C SER A 48 -6.64 8.44 -8.04
N SER A 49 -5.87 8.15 -9.09
CA SER A 49 -5.13 6.90 -9.22
C SER A 49 -3.66 7.15 -9.55
N PHE A 50 -2.77 6.60 -8.72
CA PHE A 50 -1.32 6.67 -8.87
C PHE A 50 -0.79 5.27 -9.11
N TYR A 51 -0.37 4.98 -10.35
CA TYR A 51 0.04 3.64 -10.80
C TYR A 51 1.51 3.62 -11.23
N LEU A 52 2.34 2.97 -10.40
CA LEU A 52 3.77 2.76 -10.66
C LEU A 52 4.06 1.28 -10.95
N ASP A 53 3.16 0.67 -11.72
CA ASP A 53 3.16 -0.76 -11.96
C ASP A 53 4.21 -1.16 -13.01
N THR A 54 4.85 -2.32 -12.83
CA THR A 54 5.55 -3.01 -13.92
C THR A 54 4.73 -4.18 -14.45
N PHE A 55 4.84 -4.47 -15.75
CA PHE A 55 4.12 -5.59 -16.39
C PHE A 55 5.03 -6.69 -16.90
N ASP A 56 6.34 -6.57 -16.69
CA ASP A 56 7.35 -7.56 -17.07
C ASP A 56 8.42 -7.72 -15.96
N ARG A 57 9.63 -8.18 -16.29
CA ARG A 57 10.72 -8.49 -15.34
C ARG A 57 11.22 -7.33 -14.47
N GLY A 58 10.88 -6.08 -14.80
CA GLY A 58 11.31 -4.89 -14.06
C GLY A 58 10.63 -4.76 -12.70
N ASP A 59 11.31 -4.08 -11.78
CA ASP A 59 10.77 -3.76 -10.45
C ASP A 59 9.79 -2.57 -10.51
N GLY A 60 8.72 -2.62 -9.71
CA GLY A 60 7.78 -1.54 -9.44
C GLY A 60 8.48 -0.29 -8.90
N GLY A 61 7.95 0.89 -9.26
CA GLY A 61 8.52 2.17 -8.83
C GLY A 61 8.15 2.49 -7.39
N ASN A 62 8.98 3.25 -6.68
CA ASN A 62 8.68 3.66 -5.32
C ASN A 62 7.82 4.92 -5.29
N ILE A 63 6.96 5.02 -4.28
CA ILE A 63 6.11 6.18 -4.03
C ILE A 63 6.57 6.86 -2.76
N HIS A 64 6.81 8.16 -2.81
CA HIS A 64 7.11 8.99 -1.65
C HIS A 64 6.12 10.15 -1.55
N ILE A 65 5.37 10.25 -0.45
CA ILE A 65 4.45 11.36 -0.21
C ILE A 65 4.84 12.04 1.10
N GLN A 66 5.11 13.35 1.04
CA GLN A 66 5.42 14.16 2.20
C GLN A 66 4.50 15.38 2.25
N SER A 67 3.79 15.57 3.36
CA SER A 67 2.95 16.75 3.60
C SER A 67 2.62 16.91 5.08
N PRO A 68 2.68 18.11 5.68
CA PRO A 68 2.22 18.29 7.06
C PRO A 68 0.78 17.79 7.28
N LEU A 69 -0.15 18.17 6.40
CA LEU A 69 -1.50 17.63 6.38
C LEU A 69 -1.72 16.82 5.10
N LEU A 70 -1.98 15.53 5.22
CA LEU A 70 -2.31 14.65 4.09
C LEU A 70 -3.74 14.15 4.22
N ILE A 71 -4.56 14.50 3.24
CA ILE A 71 -5.95 14.07 3.16
C ILE A 71 -6.10 13.26 1.88
N ILE A 72 -6.55 12.01 2.02
CA ILE A 72 -6.83 11.12 0.90
C ILE A 72 -8.28 10.67 1.05
N GLU A 73 -9.08 10.91 0.02
CA GLU A 73 -10.52 10.62 0.04
C GLU A 73 -10.95 9.91 -1.25
N ASN A 74 -12.12 9.28 -1.18
CA ASN A 74 -12.96 8.82 -2.29
C ASN A 74 -12.20 7.96 -3.32
N GLU A 75 -12.22 6.64 -3.13
CA GLU A 75 -11.65 5.61 -4.02
C GLU A 75 -10.22 5.87 -4.53
N THR A 76 -9.47 6.77 -3.89
CA THR A 76 -8.13 7.12 -4.33
C THR A 76 -7.22 5.91 -4.15
N LYS A 77 -6.49 5.55 -5.21
CA LYS A 77 -5.63 4.36 -5.29
C LYS A 77 -4.17 4.78 -5.44
N ILE A 78 -3.33 4.40 -4.49
CA ILE A 78 -1.88 4.59 -4.53
C ILE A 78 -1.23 3.23 -4.64
N SER A 79 -0.57 2.95 -5.76
CA SER A 79 -0.16 1.59 -6.12
C SER A 79 1.23 1.50 -6.73
N ALA A 80 2.05 0.60 -6.16
CA ALA A 80 3.43 0.34 -6.58
C ALA A 80 3.62 -1.16 -6.91
N ARG A 81 2.86 -1.70 -7.86
CA ARG A 81 2.75 -3.15 -8.04
C ARG A 81 3.73 -3.73 -9.06
N SER A 82 3.97 -5.02 -8.94
CA SER A 82 4.47 -5.84 -10.03
C SER A 82 3.30 -6.65 -10.59
N ASN A 83 2.83 -6.31 -11.79
CA ASN A 83 1.57 -6.80 -12.37
C ASN A 83 1.80 -7.66 -13.62
N LEU A 84 2.65 -8.68 -13.51
CA LEU A 84 2.91 -9.63 -14.59
C LEU A 84 1.69 -10.54 -14.90
N PRO A 85 1.37 -10.78 -16.18
CA PRO A 85 0.37 -11.76 -16.57
C PRO A 85 0.64 -13.13 -15.98
N ALA A 86 -0.42 -13.78 -15.50
CA ALA A 86 -0.38 -15.08 -14.82
C ALA A 86 0.29 -16.22 -15.60
N THR A 87 0.55 -16.03 -16.90
CA THR A 87 1.07 -17.04 -17.83
C THR A 87 2.59 -17.02 -18.00
N SER A 88 3.31 -16.07 -17.39
CA SER A 88 4.77 -15.94 -17.58
C SER A 88 5.55 -16.55 -16.42
N GLU A 89 6.31 -17.63 -16.68
CA GLU A 89 7.30 -18.18 -15.75
C GLU A 89 8.44 -17.20 -15.44
N ALA A 90 8.62 -16.16 -16.28
CA ALA A 90 9.68 -15.17 -16.13
C ALA A 90 9.30 -13.97 -15.25
N ALA A 91 8.16 -14.04 -14.56
CA ALA A 91 7.64 -12.98 -13.70
C ALA A 91 8.48 -12.80 -12.41
N THR A 92 9.59 -12.05 -12.48
CA THR A 92 10.54 -11.86 -11.35
C THR A 92 10.55 -10.47 -10.74
N GLY A 93 9.93 -9.47 -11.38
CA GLY A 93 9.94 -8.08 -10.91
C GLY A 93 9.33 -7.94 -9.52
N LYS A 94 10.01 -7.23 -8.62
CA LYS A 94 9.54 -6.92 -7.26
C LYS A 94 8.55 -5.76 -7.28
N SER A 95 7.63 -5.72 -6.34
CA SER A 95 6.81 -4.52 -6.13
C SER A 95 7.64 -3.41 -5.50
N GLY A 96 7.29 -2.16 -5.83
CA GLY A 96 7.91 -0.98 -5.24
C GLY A 96 7.44 -0.74 -3.81
N ASN A 97 8.17 0.09 -3.06
CA ASN A 97 7.80 0.47 -1.70
C ASN A 97 7.00 1.78 -1.70
N ILE A 98 6.16 1.94 -0.69
CA ILE A 98 5.39 3.16 -0.47
C ILE A 98 5.83 3.77 0.86
N HIS A 99 6.22 5.03 0.83
CA HIS A 99 6.65 5.80 1.99
C HIS A 99 5.81 7.06 2.12
N ILE A 100 5.15 7.24 3.26
CA ILE A 100 4.27 8.37 3.53
C ILE A 100 4.69 9.04 4.83
N GLU A 101 5.00 10.33 4.77
CA GLU A 101 5.31 11.15 5.93
C GLU A 101 4.35 12.33 6.04
N MET A 102 3.74 12.47 7.22
CA MET A 102 2.86 13.58 7.54
C MET A 102 2.91 13.97 9.02
N GLN A 103 2.28 15.08 9.39
CA GLN A 103 1.96 15.35 10.79
C GLN A 103 0.58 14.78 11.10
N ASP A 104 -0.41 15.11 10.26
CA ASP A 104 -1.78 14.66 10.39
C ASP A 104 -2.25 13.99 9.08
N GLY A 105 -2.78 12.77 9.21
CA GLY A 105 -3.27 11.97 8.09
C GLY A 105 -4.74 11.61 8.21
N ILE A 106 -5.50 11.81 7.14
CA ILE A 106 -6.93 11.47 7.06
C ILE A 106 -7.15 10.65 5.79
N PHE A 107 -7.41 9.35 5.94
CA PHE A 107 -7.73 8.43 4.85
C PHE A 107 -9.17 7.95 4.99
N ARG A 108 -10.03 8.32 4.02
CA ARG A 108 -11.48 8.09 4.10
C ARG A 108 -12.07 7.57 2.80
N ASN A 109 -13.21 6.91 2.89
CA ASN A 109 -14.08 6.60 1.74
C ASN A 109 -13.38 5.79 0.64
N GLY A 110 -13.04 4.53 0.93
CA GLY A 110 -12.54 3.60 -0.09
C GLY A 110 -11.10 3.81 -0.59
N VAL A 111 -10.29 4.59 0.13
CA VAL A 111 -8.85 4.79 -0.16
C VAL A 111 -8.04 3.50 -0.07
N VAL A 112 -7.26 3.21 -1.09
CA VAL A 112 -6.39 2.02 -1.15
C VAL A 112 -4.93 2.42 -1.32
N ILE A 113 -4.07 2.01 -0.40
CA ILE A 113 -2.61 2.15 -0.48
C ILE A 113 -2.01 0.74 -0.58
N SER A 114 -1.38 0.42 -1.71
CA SER A 114 -1.11 -0.97 -2.09
C SER A 114 0.26 -1.18 -2.73
N ALA A 115 1.09 -2.02 -2.11
CA ALA A 115 2.40 -2.46 -2.63
C ALA A 115 2.39 -3.96 -3.02
N GLU A 116 1.37 -4.36 -3.77
CA GLU A 116 1.08 -5.77 -4.10
C GLU A 116 1.91 -6.34 -5.24
N THR A 117 2.21 -7.64 -5.21
CA THR A 117 2.86 -8.38 -6.31
C THR A 117 1.94 -9.45 -6.90
N ASN A 118 1.90 -9.49 -8.22
CA ASN A 118 1.37 -10.58 -9.01
C ASN A 118 2.52 -11.28 -9.75
N SER A 119 3.70 -11.36 -9.15
CA SER A 119 4.85 -12.09 -9.68
C SER A 119 5.29 -13.20 -8.70
N HIS A 120 6.40 -13.88 -9.00
CA HIS A 120 7.03 -14.81 -8.03
C HIS A 120 7.84 -14.09 -6.95
N SER A 121 7.92 -12.75 -7.02
CA SER A 121 8.62 -11.93 -6.03
C SER A 121 7.80 -11.75 -4.75
N ASN A 122 8.39 -11.06 -3.78
CA ASN A 122 7.65 -10.54 -2.64
C ASN A 122 6.92 -9.24 -3.00
N GLY A 123 5.86 -8.93 -2.24
CA GLY A 123 5.24 -7.60 -2.23
C GLY A 123 6.19 -6.56 -1.61
N GLY A 124 5.93 -5.30 -1.91
CA GLY A 124 6.70 -4.17 -1.42
C GLY A 124 6.26 -3.81 0.01
N SER A 125 7.10 -3.06 0.71
CA SER A 125 6.79 -2.58 2.05
C SER A 125 6.06 -1.24 2.01
N ILE A 126 5.23 -1.00 3.02
CA ILE A 126 4.57 0.28 3.24
C ILE A 126 5.03 0.84 4.58
N ASP A 127 5.59 2.06 4.58
CA ASP A 127 5.99 2.81 5.77
C ASP A 127 5.18 4.11 5.85
N ILE A 128 4.38 4.26 6.92
CA ILE A 128 3.54 5.43 7.18
C ILE A 128 3.95 6.04 8.51
N LYS A 129 4.35 7.30 8.48
CA LYS A 129 4.73 8.07 9.66
C LYS A 129 3.88 9.32 9.77
N ALA A 130 3.13 9.43 10.86
CA ALA A 130 2.38 10.62 11.20
C ALA A 130 2.89 11.21 12.52
N GLY A 131 3.27 12.48 12.53
CA GLY A 131 3.84 13.15 13.70
C GLY A 131 2.84 13.42 14.83
N HIS A 132 1.54 13.45 14.53
CA HIS A 132 0.46 13.64 15.50
C HIS A 132 -0.56 12.50 15.43
N SER A 133 -1.25 12.37 14.30
CA SER A 133 -2.39 11.45 14.17
C SER A 133 -2.53 10.85 12.77
N LEU A 134 -3.04 9.62 12.73
CA LEU A 134 -3.52 8.96 11.51
C LEU A 134 -4.93 8.43 11.75
N LEU A 135 -5.88 8.91 10.96
CA LEU A 135 -7.24 8.38 10.86
C LEU A 135 -7.38 7.56 9.58
N ILE A 136 -7.81 6.31 9.72
CA ILE A 136 -8.26 5.45 8.61
C ILE A 136 -9.71 5.08 8.87
N GLU A 137 -10.61 5.60 8.05
CA GLU A 137 -12.04 5.45 8.24
C GLU A 137 -12.71 4.91 6.99
N SER A 138 -13.56 3.92 7.18
CA SER A 138 -14.42 3.38 6.13
C SER A 138 -15.86 3.79 6.35
N ASP A 139 -16.49 4.24 5.28
CA ASP A 139 -17.94 4.17 5.20
C ASP A 139 -18.38 2.79 4.68
N ASP A 140 -19.66 2.47 4.84
CA ASP A 140 -20.28 1.26 4.28
C ASP A 140 -20.80 1.49 2.85
N GLN A 141 -20.50 2.63 2.22
CA GLN A 141 -21.08 3.07 0.95
C GLN A 141 -20.24 2.67 -0.27
N HIS A 142 -18.95 2.37 -0.07
CA HIS A 142 -18.05 1.97 -1.15
C HIS A 142 -17.81 0.45 -1.17
N ASP A 143 -17.93 -0.15 -2.36
CA ASP A 143 -17.59 -1.57 -2.59
C ASP A 143 -16.09 -1.84 -2.35
N VAL A 144 -15.25 -0.81 -2.53
CA VAL A 144 -13.82 -0.83 -2.23
C VAL A 144 -13.62 -0.45 -0.77
N LYS A 145 -13.12 -1.40 0.02
CA LYS A 145 -12.81 -1.20 1.44
C LYS A 145 -11.49 -0.44 1.60
N PRO A 146 -11.44 0.68 2.33
CA PRO A 146 -10.22 1.45 2.47
C PRO A 146 -9.17 0.67 3.25
N GLY A 147 -7.98 0.57 2.70
CA GLY A 147 -6.96 -0.28 3.29
C GLY A 147 -5.55 0.11 2.94
N VAL A 148 -4.68 -0.05 3.93
CA VAL A 148 -3.24 -0.18 3.70
C VAL A 148 -2.98 -1.66 3.50
N SER A 149 -2.76 -2.07 2.26
CA SER A 149 -2.59 -3.47 1.89
C SER A 149 -1.23 -3.75 1.27
N THR A 150 -0.64 -4.88 1.65
CA THR A 150 0.39 -5.50 0.83
C THR A 150 -0.03 -6.93 0.57
N SER A 151 0.20 -7.41 -0.64
CA SER A 151 -0.26 -8.73 -1.05
C SER A 151 0.63 -9.39 -2.07
N ALA A 152 0.56 -10.72 -2.11
CA ALA A 152 1.04 -11.50 -3.24
C ALA A 152 -0.12 -12.38 -3.73
N ASN A 153 -0.54 -12.22 -5.00
CA ASN A 153 -1.68 -12.98 -5.54
C ASN A 153 -1.23 -14.21 -6.34
N GLN A 154 -1.87 -15.34 -6.07
CA GLN A 154 -1.71 -16.57 -6.84
C GLN A 154 -2.58 -16.52 -8.09
N HIS A 155 -1.98 -16.79 -9.26
CA HIS A 155 -2.71 -17.10 -10.48
C HIS A 155 -1.92 -18.10 -11.33
N MET A 156 -2.62 -19.15 -11.80
CA MET A 156 -2.24 -20.25 -12.72
C MET A 156 -1.02 -21.13 -12.36
N TYR A 157 0.02 -20.60 -11.73
CA TYR A 157 1.20 -21.35 -11.28
C TYR A 157 1.35 -21.26 -9.75
N GLN A 158 2.02 -22.26 -9.16
CA GLN A 158 2.36 -22.29 -7.73
C GLN A 158 3.38 -21.19 -7.39
N ARG A 159 2.91 -19.95 -7.27
CA ARG A 159 3.71 -18.82 -6.84
C ARG A 159 4.07 -18.95 -5.36
N SER A 160 5.22 -18.39 -4.98
CA SER A 160 5.78 -18.46 -3.63
C SER A 160 6.05 -17.09 -2.99
N GLY A 161 5.59 -16.00 -3.62
CA GLY A 161 5.81 -14.63 -3.15
C GLY A 161 5.25 -14.35 -1.76
N CYS A 162 6.06 -13.80 -0.86
CA CYS A 162 5.59 -13.33 0.44
C CYS A 162 4.92 -11.96 0.32
N ALA A 163 3.97 -11.65 1.20
CA ALA A 163 3.49 -10.28 1.33
C ALA A 163 4.58 -9.39 1.98
N GLY A 164 4.57 -8.10 1.66
CA GLY A 164 5.52 -7.13 2.22
C GLY A 164 5.16 -6.74 3.66
N ASN A 165 6.06 -6.03 4.34
CA ASN A 165 5.78 -5.57 5.69
C ASN A 165 5.06 -4.22 5.69
N ILE A 166 4.26 -3.97 6.73
CA ILE A 166 3.63 -2.67 6.96
C ILE A 166 4.18 -2.09 8.26
N TYR A 167 4.60 -0.83 8.21
CA TYR A 167 5.09 -0.06 9.35
C TYR A 167 4.20 1.18 9.51
N ILE A 168 3.61 1.35 10.68
CA ILE A 168 2.83 2.54 11.03
C ILE A 168 3.36 3.08 12.34
N THR A 169 3.83 4.33 12.32
CA THR A 169 4.30 5.05 13.51
C THR A 169 3.57 6.37 13.64
N THR A 170 2.86 6.56 14.75
CA THR A 170 2.16 7.81 15.04
C THR A 170 1.76 7.91 16.50
N PRO A 171 1.73 9.09 17.15
CA PRO A 171 1.20 9.18 18.51
C PRO A 171 -0.24 8.64 18.64
N GLU A 172 -1.12 8.92 17.68
CA GLU A 172 -2.52 8.50 17.72
C GLU A 172 -2.94 7.81 16.42
N LEU A 173 -3.36 6.56 16.51
CA LEU A 173 -3.87 5.78 15.39
C LEU A 173 -5.33 5.41 15.62
N PHE A 174 -6.21 5.90 14.74
CA PHE A 174 -7.64 5.61 14.77
C PHE A 174 -8.02 4.80 13.52
N LEU A 175 -8.57 3.60 13.71
CA LEU A 175 -9.22 2.86 12.65
C LEU A 175 -10.69 2.68 12.99
N SER A 176 -11.59 3.01 12.06
CA SER A 176 -13.01 2.86 12.27
C SER A 176 -13.74 2.39 11.02
N GLY A 177 -14.62 1.40 11.19
CA GLY A 177 -15.53 0.90 10.16
C GLY A 177 -15.15 -0.45 9.56
N THR A 178 -16.16 -1.19 9.07
CA THR A 178 -16.06 -2.59 8.60
C THR A 178 -15.09 -2.77 7.40
N GLY A 179 -14.76 -1.68 6.74
CA GLY A 179 -13.80 -1.64 5.64
C GLY A 179 -12.42 -1.10 6.01
N ALA A 180 -12.22 -0.50 7.19
CA ALA A 180 -10.92 0.07 7.56
C ALA A 180 -9.94 -1.04 7.94
N VAL A 181 -8.98 -1.30 7.04
CA VAL A 181 -8.05 -2.43 7.20
C VAL A 181 -6.58 -2.04 7.08
N ILE A 182 -5.75 -2.64 7.93
CA ILE A 182 -4.31 -2.75 7.71
C ILE A 182 -4.02 -4.23 7.50
N GLU A 183 -3.66 -4.62 6.28
CA GLU A 183 -3.52 -6.03 5.93
C GLU A 183 -2.24 -6.34 5.16
N SER A 184 -1.46 -7.30 5.65
CA SER A 184 -0.35 -7.90 4.91
C SER A 184 -0.66 -9.36 4.64
N LYS A 185 -1.10 -9.66 3.41
CA LYS A 185 -1.70 -10.95 3.07
C LYS A 185 -1.13 -11.57 1.81
N THR A 186 -0.71 -12.82 1.86
CA THR A 186 -0.41 -13.59 0.65
C THR A 186 -1.50 -14.62 0.36
N LYS A 187 -1.78 -14.82 -0.94
CA LYS A 187 -2.58 -15.95 -1.44
C LYS A 187 -1.69 -17.01 -2.09
N THR A 188 -0.37 -16.83 -2.07
CA THR A 188 0.61 -17.76 -2.64
C THR A 188 1.10 -18.77 -1.58
N SER A 189 2.02 -19.66 -1.94
CA SER A 189 2.66 -20.55 -0.95
C SER A 189 3.68 -19.84 -0.05
N GLY A 190 3.96 -18.55 -0.29
CA GLY A 190 4.76 -17.71 0.59
C GLY A 190 4.06 -17.39 1.91
N SER A 191 4.75 -16.65 2.78
CA SER A 191 4.21 -16.20 4.07
C SER A 191 3.50 -14.84 3.96
N GLY A 192 2.56 -14.57 4.87
CA GLY A 192 2.10 -13.19 5.09
C GLY A 192 3.26 -12.30 5.53
N GLY A 193 3.13 -10.99 5.46
CA GLY A 193 4.16 -10.06 5.95
C GLY A 193 3.86 -9.63 7.39
N ASN A 194 4.87 -9.08 8.06
CA ASN A 194 4.71 -8.57 9.41
C ASN A 194 4.05 -7.18 9.38
N ILE A 195 3.26 -6.88 10.40
CA ILE A 195 2.69 -5.56 10.62
C ILE A 195 3.27 -5.01 11.92
N TYR A 196 3.83 -3.81 11.88
CA TYR A 196 4.37 -3.09 13.02
C TYR A 196 3.57 -1.81 13.23
N VAL A 197 2.87 -1.73 14.36
CA VAL A 197 2.16 -0.54 14.80
C VAL A 197 2.84 -0.01 16.06
N ASN A 198 3.33 1.21 15.99
CA ASN A 198 3.86 1.93 17.13
C ASN A 198 3.06 3.21 17.33
N ALA A 199 2.20 3.22 18.34
CA ALA A 199 1.40 4.39 18.69
C ALA A 199 1.26 4.57 20.19
N ASN A 200 1.02 5.78 20.67
CA ASN A 200 0.72 5.96 22.10
C ASN A 200 -0.74 5.58 22.38
N LEU A 201 -1.62 5.87 21.43
CA LEU A 201 -3.02 5.49 21.42
C LEU A 201 -3.37 4.74 20.13
N LEU A 202 -3.97 3.56 20.27
CA LEU A 202 -4.57 2.81 19.18
C LEU A 202 -6.05 2.60 19.48
N GLU A 203 -6.92 3.11 18.63
CA GLU A 203 -8.38 2.88 18.72
C GLU A 203 -8.86 2.06 17.50
N LEU A 204 -9.53 0.94 17.75
CA LEU A 204 -10.09 0.05 16.72
C LEU A 204 -11.61 -0.06 16.91
N GLU A 205 -12.36 0.71 16.12
CA GLU A 205 -13.82 0.78 16.25
C GLU A 205 -14.56 0.15 15.06
N ASN A 206 -15.83 -0.17 15.29
CA ASN A 206 -16.78 -0.52 14.22
C ASN A 206 -16.29 -1.62 13.25
N ALA A 207 -15.70 -2.70 13.80
CA ALA A 207 -15.16 -3.83 13.05
C ALA A 207 -13.93 -3.53 12.16
N ALA A 208 -13.19 -2.47 12.47
CA ALA A 208 -11.84 -2.24 11.94
C ALA A 208 -10.91 -3.44 12.20
N LYS A 209 -9.93 -3.66 11.30
CA LYS A 209 -9.10 -4.87 11.33
C LYS A 209 -7.63 -4.61 11.02
N ILE A 210 -6.75 -5.21 11.82
CA ILE A 210 -5.33 -5.39 11.50
C ILE A 210 -5.06 -6.88 11.30
N SER A 211 -4.46 -7.27 10.18
CA SER A 211 -4.40 -8.68 9.76
C SER A 211 -3.12 -9.04 9.02
N SER A 212 -2.40 -10.04 9.51
CA SER A 212 -1.37 -10.74 8.73
C SER A 212 -1.88 -12.13 8.37
N ALA A 213 -1.85 -12.50 7.09
CA ALA A 213 -2.45 -13.75 6.65
C ALA A 213 -1.71 -14.42 5.48
N SER A 214 -1.78 -15.75 5.45
CA SER A 214 -1.46 -16.57 4.30
C SER A 214 -2.67 -17.48 4.03
N THR A 215 -3.29 -17.33 2.86
CA THR A 215 -4.58 -17.96 2.55
C THR A 215 -4.58 -18.74 1.24
N ASN A 216 -3.47 -19.40 0.91
CA ASN A 216 -3.38 -20.26 -0.29
C ASN A 216 -4.46 -21.36 -0.26
N ILE A 217 -5.14 -21.55 -1.39
CA ILE A 217 -6.24 -22.50 -1.56
C ILE A 217 -5.82 -23.87 -2.12
N GLU A 218 -4.60 -24.03 -2.64
CA GLU A 218 -4.18 -25.20 -3.44
C GLU A 218 -3.30 -26.23 -2.70
N LYS A 219 -3.29 -26.22 -1.37
CA LYS A 219 -2.40 -26.99 -0.46
C LYS A 219 -0.97 -26.44 -0.48
N ASN A 220 -0.46 -26.11 0.72
CA ASN A 220 0.81 -25.40 1.00
C ASN A 220 0.68 -23.87 1.12
N ALA A 221 -0.28 -23.36 1.90
CA ALA A 221 -0.19 -21.99 2.40
C ALA A 221 1.09 -21.84 3.22
N GLY A 222 1.84 -20.76 3.01
CA GLY A 222 2.93 -20.40 3.93
C GLY A 222 2.37 -19.94 5.27
N ASN A 223 3.24 -19.51 6.18
CA ASN A 223 2.79 -19.11 7.51
C ASN A 223 2.11 -17.73 7.47
N ALA A 224 1.07 -17.54 8.26
CA ALA A 224 0.72 -16.19 8.70
C ALA A 224 1.91 -15.63 9.51
N SER A 225 2.17 -14.33 9.36
CA SER A 225 3.26 -13.66 10.08
C SER A 225 2.74 -12.95 11.31
N HIS A 226 3.57 -12.12 11.94
CA HIS A 226 3.26 -11.51 13.23
C HIS A 226 2.70 -10.09 13.05
N ILE A 227 1.81 -9.73 13.99
CA ILE A 227 1.38 -8.35 14.20
C ILE A 227 2.02 -7.91 15.52
N PHE A 228 2.86 -6.88 15.45
CA PHE A 228 3.53 -6.27 16.59
C PHE A 228 2.87 -4.92 16.87
N ILE A 229 2.20 -4.80 18.01
CA ILE A 229 1.59 -3.54 18.45
C ILE A 229 2.32 -3.08 19.71
N THR A 230 2.94 -1.91 19.63
CA THR A 230 3.46 -1.18 20.79
C THR A 230 2.54 0.00 21.02
N SER A 231 1.82 -0.02 22.15
CA SER A 231 0.98 1.11 22.56
C SER A 231 0.82 1.26 24.06
N ASP A 232 0.75 2.51 24.51
CA ASP A 232 0.46 2.86 25.91
C ASP A 232 -1.02 2.59 26.22
N LYS A 233 -1.91 2.78 25.24
CA LYS A 233 -3.35 2.53 25.35
C LYS A 233 -3.93 1.91 24.06
N ILE A 234 -4.71 0.86 24.22
CA ILE A 234 -5.48 0.22 23.14
C ILE A 234 -6.96 0.20 23.56
N THR A 235 -7.85 0.69 22.70
CA THR A 235 -9.31 0.69 22.93
C THR A 235 -10.08 0.16 21.73
#